data_AF-A0AAN9J0T9-F1
#
_entry.id   AF-A0AAN9J0T9-F1
#
_cell.length_a   1.000
_cell.length_b   1.000
_cell.length_c   1.000
_cell.angle_alpha   90.00
_cell.angle_beta   90.00
_cell.angle_gamma   90.00
#
_symmetry.space_group_name_H-M   'P 1'
#
loop_
_entity.id
_entity.type
_entity.pdbx_description
1 polymer ?
#
loop_
_entity_poly.entity_id
_entity_poly.type
_entity_poly.pdbx_seq_one_letter_code
_entity_poly.pdbx_strand_id
1 'polypeptide(L)'
;MQCHLLEHAFDMILEVGEIPHLLFFFELVIQAITQHNYERATILVNTMAYAQFQGAEKQWTYFFSDNEDRISHENLERLLDAIGNCDVVSIPTVSNLSRSLRVLCGLGTSRTISHIIPSKIKNTVNDQNEVVDDGGNGNMPNFQGE
;
A
#
# COMPACT_ATOMS: atom_id res chain seq x y z
N MET A 1 0.56 22.10 17.99
CA MET A 1 -0.69 22.86 18.26
C MET A 1 -1.90 22.27 17.53
N GLN A 2 -1.75 21.67 16.33
CA GLN A 2 -2.84 21.06 15.56
C GLN A 2 -3.58 19.90 16.27
N CYS A 3 -2.88 19.06 17.04
CA CYS A 3 -3.44 17.88 17.69
C CYS A 3 -4.57 18.22 18.68
N HIS A 4 -4.42 19.30 19.44
CA HIS A 4 -5.43 19.68 20.43
C HIS A 4 -6.70 20.24 19.79
N LEU A 5 -6.61 20.83 18.60
CA LEU A 5 -7.78 21.38 17.93
C LEU A 5 -8.66 20.29 17.33
N LEU A 6 -8.07 19.27 16.71
CA LEU A 6 -8.83 18.16 16.14
C LEU A 6 -9.54 17.35 17.23
N GLU A 7 -8.83 17.04 18.31
CA GLU A 7 -9.39 16.35 19.47
C GLU A 7 -10.53 17.15 20.10
N HIS A 8 -10.31 18.45 20.32
CA HIS A 8 -11.35 19.31 20.85
C HIS A 8 -12.58 19.39 19.93
N ALA A 9 -12.38 19.51 18.61
CA ALA A 9 -13.50 19.52 17.67
C ALA A 9 -14.26 18.18 17.65
N PHE A 10 -13.55 17.06 17.76
CA PHE A 10 -14.16 15.74 17.89
C PHE A 10 -15.00 15.63 19.16
N ASP A 11 -14.46 16.07 20.30
CA ASP A 11 -15.18 16.08 21.58
C ASP A 11 -16.43 16.97 21.53
N MET A 12 -16.32 18.18 20.97
CA MET A 12 -17.45 19.10 20.83
C MET A 12 -18.60 18.51 20.00
N ILE A 13 -18.29 17.75 18.93
CA ILE A 13 -19.31 17.07 18.12
C ILE A 13 -20.01 15.98 18.94
N LEU A 14 -19.25 15.21 19.73
CA LEU A 14 -19.81 14.17 20.59
C LEU A 14 -20.64 14.75 21.74
N GLU A 15 -20.23 15.88 22.33
CA GLU A 15 -20.95 16.55 23.42
C GLU A 15 -22.37 16.98 23.03
N VAL A 16 -22.57 17.38 21.77
CA VAL A 16 -23.90 17.72 21.24
C VAL A 16 -24.69 16.50 20.75
N GLY A 17 -24.13 15.29 20.89
CA GLY A 17 -24.75 14.03 20.51
C GLY A 17 -24.73 13.74 19.00
N GLU A 18 -23.88 14.44 18.24
CA GLU A 18 -23.72 14.21 16.81
C GLU A 18 -22.67 13.12 16.53
N ILE A 19 -22.81 12.42 15.40
CA ILE A 19 -21.83 11.43 14.95
C ILE A 19 -20.74 12.16 14.14
N PRO A 20 -19.46 12.11 14.54
CA PRO A 20 -18.39 12.76 13.80
C PRO A 20 -18.26 12.21 12.38
N HIS A 21 -17.91 13.10 11.45
CA HIS A 21 -17.69 12.70 10.06
C HIS A 21 -16.54 11.69 9.98
N LEU A 22 -16.65 10.70 9.09
CA LEU A 22 -15.67 9.60 8.98
C LEU A 22 -14.22 10.08 8.81
N LEU A 23 -14.01 11.21 8.13
CA LEU A 23 -12.69 11.82 7.95
C LEU A 23 -12.02 12.25 9.27
N PHE A 24 -12.80 12.61 10.31
CA PHE A 24 -12.23 12.89 11.63
C PHE A 24 -11.58 11.66 12.22
N PHE A 25 -12.27 10.51 12.15
CA PHE A 25 -11.73 9.26 12.66
C PHE A 25 -10.44 8.86 11.93
N PHE A 26 -10.42 8.99 10.60
CA PHE A 26 -9.22 8.72 9.82
C PHE A 26 -8.05 9.62 10.24
N GLU A 27 -8.24 10.93 10.32
CA GLU A 27 -7.16 11.85 10.72
C GLU A 27 -6.71 11.61 12.18
N LEU A 28 -7.63 11.32 13.10
CA LEU A 28 -7.30 10.94 14.48
C LEU A 28 -6.51 9.63 14.55
N VAL A 29 -6.82 8.66 13.68
CA VAL A 29 -6.02 7.42 13.55
C VAL A 29 -4.61 7.74 13.07
N ILE A 30 -4.43 8.59 12.04
CA ILE A 30 -3.07 9.02 11.62
C ILE A 30 -2.34 9.66 12.80
N GLN A 31 -2.99 10.59 13.51
CA GLN A 31 -2.38 11.29 14.64
C GLN A 31 -1.96 10.31 15.74
N ALA A 32 -2.83 9.38 16.13
CA ALA A 32 -2.51 8.36 17.12
C ALA A 32 -1.30 7.50 16.69
N ILE A 33 -1.24 7.10 15.41
CA ILE A 33 -0.12 6.32 14.87
C ILE A 33 1.19 7.13 14.90
N THR A 34 1.16 8.39 14.44
CA THR A 34 2.36 9.27 14.42
C THR A 34 2.87 9.60 15.82
N GLN A 35 2.00 9.51 16.83
CA GLN A 35 2.35 9.67 18.25
C GLN A 35 2.70 8.34 18.93
N HIS A 36 2.77 7.24 18.17
CA HIS A 36 2.98 5.88 18.69
C HIS A 36 1.95 5.43 19.73
N ASN A 37 0.75 6.01 19.71
CA ASN A 37 -0.36 5.67 20.59
C ASN A 37 -1.29 4.66 19.91
N TYR A 38 -0.82 3.42 19.79
CA TYR A 38 -1.55 2.34 19.09
C TYR A 38 -2.79 1.86 19.84
N GLU A 39 -2.83 2.04 21.16
CA GLU A 39 -4.04 1.81 21.96
C GLU A 39 -5.15 2.77 21.52
N ARG A 40 -4.86 4.07 21.43
CA ARG A 40 -5.81 5.07 20.94
C ARG A 40 -6.23 4.80 19.50
N ALA A 41 -5.29 4.44 18.62
CA ALA A 41 -5.61 4.08 17.23
C ALA A 41 -6.62 2.92 17.17
N THR A 42 -6.42 1.88 18.00
CA THR A 42 -7.30 0.72 18.08
C THR A 42 -8.70 1.10 18.60
N ILE A 43 -8.77 1.94 19.64
CA ILE A 43 -10.04 2.47 20.17
C ILE A 43 -10.79 3.23 19.08
N LEU A 44 -10.12 4.12 18.33
CA LEU A 44 -10.74 4.88 17.25
C LEU A 44 -11.30 3.98 16.14
N VAL A 45 -10.53 2.98 15.70
CA VAL A 45 -10.99 2.00 14.69
C VAL A 45 -12.19 1.21 15.20
N ASN A 46 -12.18 0.78 16.46
CA ASN A 46 -13.31 0.06 17.05
C ASN A 46 -14.55 0.96 17.13
N THR A 47 -14.39 2.23 17.51
CA THR A 47 -15.47 3.22 17.53
C THR A 47 -16.06 3.42 16.12
N MET A 48 -15.23 3.47 15.07
CA MET A 48 -15.71 3.54 13.69
C MET A 48 -16.61 2.33 13.37
N ALA A 49 -16.19 1.15 13.81
CA ALA A 49 -16.94 -0.09 13.64
C ALA A 49 -18.32 -0.05 14.33
N TYR A 50 -18.39 0.47 15.56
CA TYR A 50 -19.65 0.64 16.29
C TYR A 50 -20.56 1.72 15.70
N ALA A 51 -19.97 2.77 15.12
CA ALA A 51 -20.71 3.79 14.36
C ALA A 51 -21.15 3.32 12.96
N GLN A 52 -21.09 2.01 12.71
CA GLN A 52 -21.48 1.35 11.45
C GLN A 52 -20.68 1.79 10.23
N PHE A 53 -19.51 2.41 10.42
CA PHE A 53 -18.61 2.72 9.32
C PHE A 53 -17.88 1.45 8.89
N GLN A 54 -18.20 0.98 7.69
CA GLN A 54 -17.57 -0.20 7.08
C GLN A 54 -16.45 0.24 6.14
N GLY A 55 -15.23 0.33 6.67
CA GLY A 55 -14.06 0.56 5.84
C GLY A 55 -13.73 -0.68 5.00
N ALA A 56 -13.81 -0.56 3.68
CA ALA A 56 -13.36 -1.64 2.80
C ALA A 56 -11.82 -1.77 2.86
N GLU A 57 -11.28 -2.97 2.66
CA GLU A 57 -9.82 -3.18 2.65
C GLU A 57 -9.10 -2.22 1.69
N LYS A 58 -9.63 -2.04 0.47
CA LYS A 58 -9.04 -1.12 -0.52
C LYS A 58 -9.01 0.33 -0.03
N GLN A 59 -10.00 0.76 0.75
CA GLN A 59 -10.03 2.12 1.31
C GLN A 59 -8.93 2.28 2.36
N TRP A 60 -8.75 1.30 3.24
CA TRP A 60 -7.64 1.29 4.19
C TRP A 60 -6.28 1.30 3.49
N THR A 61 -6.13 0.49 2.44
CA THR A 61 -4.87 0.44 1.68
C THR A 61 -4.57 1.79 1.04
N TYR A 62 -5.55 2.37 0.34
CA TYR A 62 -5.41 3.69 -0.27
C TYR A 62 -5.09 4.75 0.78
N PHE A 63 -5.81 4.76 1.90
CA PHE A 63 -5.63 5.70 2.99
C PHE A 63 -4.21 5.70 3.57
N PHE A 64 -3.63 4.54 3.84
CA PHE A 64 -2.25 4.46 4.34
C PHE A 64 -1.22 4.81 3.25
N SER A 65 -1.45 4.41 2.00
CA SER A 65 -0.57 4.79 0.89
C SER A 65 -0.54 6.30 0.66
N ASP A 66 -1.67 7.00 0.84
CA ASP A 66 -1.78 8.45 0.70
C ASP A 66 -1.11 9.22 1.85
N ASN A 67 -0.78 8.55 2.96
CA ASN A 67 -0.14 9.13 4.15
C ASN A 67 1.26 8.54 4.42
N GLU A 68 1.94 8.03 3.39
CA GLU A 68 3.28 7.44 3.53
C GLU A 68 4.37 8.44 3.97
N ASP A 69 4.13 9.74 3.76
CA ASP A 69 4.99 10.82 4.24
C ASP A 69 4.91 11.01 5.76
N ARG A 70 3.78 10.61 6.37
CA ARG A 70 3.49 10.76 7.81
C ARG A 70 3.69 9.45 8.56
N ILE A 71 3.44 8.31 7.92
CA ILE A 71 3.43 6.99 8.55
C ILE A 71 4.54 6.13 7.95
N SER A 72 5.50 5.75 8.79
CA SER A 72 6.55 4.81 8.41
C SER A 72 6.02 3.38 8.30
N HIS A 73 6.79 2.51 7.62
CA HIS A 73 6.48 1.08 7.58
C HIS A 73 6.44 0.45 8.99
N GLU A 74 7.40 0.79 9.87
CA GLU A 74 7.41 0.33 11.27
C GLU A 74 6.13 0.69 12.02
N ASN A 75 5.55 1.87 11.76
CA ASN A 75 4.29 2.28 12.36
C ASN A 75 3.14 1.37 11.93
N LEU A 76 3.11 0.91 10.68
CA LEU A 76 2.09 -0.02 10.18
C LEU A 76 2.25 -1.41 10.80
N GLU A 77 3.47 -1.89 10.98
CA GLU A 77 3.75 -3.18 11.65
C GLU A 77 3.31 -3.15 13.11
N ARG A 78 3.62 -2.08 13.85
CA ARG A 78 3.19 -1.90 15.24
C ARG A 78 1.67 -1.78 15.37
N LEU A 79 1.02 -1.10 14.43
CA LEU A 79 -0.45 -1.03 14.41
C LEU A 79 -1.06 -2.40 14.14
N LEU A 80 -0.49 -3.18 13.22
CA LEU A 80 -0.94 -4.54 12.93
C LEU A 80 -0.85 -5.45 14.16
N ASP A 81 0.24 -5.35 14.92
CA ASP A 81 0.39 -6.09 16.18
C ASP A 81 -0.67 -5.66 17.21
N ALA A 82 -0.86 -4.35 17.43
CA ALA A 82 -1.85 -3.83 18.37
C ALA A 82 -3.29 -4.29 18.03
N ILE A 83 -3.66 -4.28 16.76
CA ILE A 83 -4.98 -4.74 16.30
C ILE A 83 -5.12 -6.26 16.43
N GLY A 84 -4.05 -7.01 16.14
CA GLY A 84 -4.04 -8.47 16.26
C GLY A 84 -4.27 -8.96 17.70
N ASN A 85 -3.92 -8.15 18.68
CA ASN A 85 -4.11 -8.43 20.11
C ASN A 85 -5.48 -7.93 20.65
N CYS A 86 -6.35 -7.37 19.81
CA CYS A 86 -7.66 -6.85 20.23
C CYS A 86 -8.76 -7.91 20.04
N ASP A 87 -9.63 -8.11 21.04
CA ASP A 87 -10.68 -9.16 21.06
C ASP A 87 -11.81 -8.95 20.01
N VAL A 88 -11.77 -7.83 19.27
CA VAL A 88 -12.84 -7.33 18.38
C VAL A 88 -12.57 -7.68 16.89
N VAL A 89 -11.62 -8.58 16.61
CA VAL A 89 -11.17 -8.94 15.24
C VAL A 89 -12.31 -9.38 14.30
N SER A 90 -13.47 -9.79 14.83
CA SER A 90 -14.62 -10.25 14.04
C SER A 90 -15.44 -9.14 13.37
N ILE A 91 -15.22 -7.86 13.68
CA ILE A 91 -15.95 -6.77 13.01
C ILE A 91 -15.36 -6.52 11.61
N PRO A 92 -16.19 -6.41 10.53
CA PRO A 92 -15.70 -6.25 9.15
C PRO A 92 -14.68 -5.13 8.96
N THR A 93 -14.86 -4.00 9.64
CA THR A 93 -13.93 -2.86 9.55
C THR A 93 -12.54 -3.20 10.09
N VAL A 94 -12.48 -3.90 11.23
CA VAL A 94 -11.23 -4.31 11.88
C VAL A 94 -10.54 -5.42 11.07
N SER A 95 -11.31 -6.41 10.59
CA SER A 95 -10.74 -7.49 9.77
C SER A 95 -10.25 -7.00 8.41
N ASN A 96 -10.96 -6.07 7.76
CA ASN A 96 -10.50 -5.41 6.54
C ASN A 96 -9.25 -4.57 6.76
N LEU A 97 -9.18 -3.85 7.88
CA LEU A 97 -7.98 -3.11 8.26
C LEU A 97 -6.79 -4.04 8.47
N SER A 98 -6.95 -5.12 9.24
CA SER A 98 -5.90 -6.12 9.46
C SER A 98 -5.40 -6.71 8.14
N ARG A 99 -6.31 -7.05 7.22
CA ARG A 99 -5.96 -7.58 5.89
C ARG A 99 -5.18 -6.55 5.06
N SER A 100 -5.60 -5.29 5.07
CA SER A 100 -4.90 -4.19 4.41
C SER A 100 -3.50 -3.98 4.97
N LEU A 101 -3.35 -3.96 6.30
CA LEU A 101 -2.06 -3.81 6.96
C LEU A 101 -1.10 -4.97 6.64
N ARG A 102 -1.58 -6.22 6.61
CA ARG A 102 -0.74 -7.36 6.19
C ARG A 102 -0.22 -7.22 4.77
N VAL A 103 -1.05 -6.74 3.85
CA VAL A 103 -0.63 -6.47 2.46
C VAL A 103 0.45 -5.39 2.45
N LEU A 104 0.22 -4.27 3.13
CA LEU A 104 1.17 -3.15 3.18
C LEU A 104 2.51 -3.52 3.84
N CYS A 105 2.47 -4.28 4.94
CA CYS A 105 3.69 -4.71 5.62
C CYS A 105 4.48 -5.73 4.80
N GLY A 106 3.79 -6.64 4.09
CA GLY A 106 4.43 -7.59 3.17
C GLY A 106 5.08 -6.92 1.95
N LEU A 107 4.61 -5.73 1.54
CA LEU A 107 5.22 -4.95 0.45
C LEU A 107 6.52 -4.25 0.87
N GLY A 108 6.67 -3.90 2.16
CA GLY A 108 7.84 -3.17 2.66
C GLY A 108 9.14 -3.99 2.65
N THR A 109 9.06 -5.32 2.61
CA THR A 109 10.23 -6.22 2.42
C THR A 109 10.69 -6.27 0.96
N SER A 110 9.87 -5.81 0.01
CA SER A 110 10.13 -5.85 -1.44
C SER A 110 10.48 -4.47 -2.02
N ARG A 111 11.12 -3.57 -1.28
CA ARG A 111 11.68 -2.35 -1.87
C ARG A 111 13.09 -2.58 -2.44
N THR A 112 13.17 -3.51 -3.39
CA THR A 112 14.07 -3.36 -4.55
C THR A 112 13.15 -3.12 -5.74
N ILE A 113 12.65 -1.89 -5.85
CA ILE A 113 11.89 -1.46 -7.02
C ILE A 113 12.90 -1.27 -8.16
N SER A 114 13.27 -2.37 -8.81
CA SER A 114 13.80 -2.28 -10.17
C SER A 114 12.68 -1.69 -11.04
N HIS A 115 12.92 -0.51 -11.59
CA HIS A 115 12.02 0.19 -12.50
C HIS A 115 11.44 -0.77 -13.55
N ILE A 116 10.19 -1.19 -13.37
CA ILE A 116 9.45 -1.87 -14.44
C ILE A 116 8.99 -0.78 -15.40
N ILE A 117 9.86 -0.47 -16.36
CA ILE A 117 9.46 0.18 -17.61
C ILE A 117 8.49 -0.80 -18.29
N PRO A 118 7.28 -0.37 -18.73
CA PRO A 118 6.42 -1.23 -19.54
C PRO A 118 7.02 -1.34 -20.94
N SER A 119 7.92 -2.30 -21.13
CA SER A 119 8.42 -2.64 -22.46
C SER A 119 7.34 -3.43 -23.20
N LYS A 120 6.65 -2.70 -24.08
CA LYS A 120 5.96 -3.15 -25.30
C LYS A 120 6.18 -4.63 -25.62
N ILE A 121 5.16 -5.45 -25.36
CA ILE A 121 5.11 -6.84 -25.85
C ILE A 121 5.11 -6.78 -27.39
N LYS A 122 6.24 -7.14 -27.99
CA LYS A 122 6.35 -7.46 -29.42
C LYS A 122 6.39 -8.99 -29.50
N ASN A 123 5.32 -9.58 -30.01
CA ASN A 123 5.25 -11.02 -30.25
C ASN A 123 6.34 -11.42 -31.24
N THR A 124 7.27 -12.26 -30.79
CA THR A 124 8.33 -12.86 -31.61
C THR A 124 7.80 -14.18 -32.19
N VAL A 125 7.72 -14.26 -33.52
CA VAL A 125 7.68 -15.55 -34.23
C VAL A 125 9.12 -16.08 -34.23
N ASN A 126 9.26 -17.27 -33.68
CA ASN A 126 10.48 -18.05 -33.58
C ASN A 126 10.77 -18.69 -34.95
N ASP A 127 11.99 -18.55 -35.47
CA ASP A 127 12.60 -19.61 -36.26
C ASP A 127 14.10 -19.64 -36.01
N GLN A 128 14.55 -20.81 -35.58
CA GLN A 128 15.93 -21.15 -35.27
C GLN A 128 16.64 -21.50 -36.58
N ASN A 129 17.94 -21.20 -36.68
CA ASN A 129 18.96 -22.20 -37.05
C ASN A 129 20.37 -21.61 -36.89
N GLU A 130 21.21 -22.42 -36.27
CA GLU A 130 22.59 -22.21 -35.88
C GLU A 130 23.56 -22.17 -37.08
N VAL A 131 24.71 -21.52 -36.88
CA VAL A 131 26.07 -22.08 -36.94
C VAL A 131 27.09 -21.01 -37.34
N VAL A 132 28.16 -20.98 -36.55
CA VAL A 132 29.37 -20.16 -36.56
C VAL A 132 30.34 -20.65 -37.66
N ASP A 133 31.08 -19.76 -38.34
CA ASP A 133 32.55 -19.64 -38.22
C ASP A 133 33.27 -18.89 -39.37
N ASP A 134 34.28 -18.14 -38.95
CA ASP A 134 35.56 -17.69 -39.53
C ASP A 134 35.83 -17.49 -41.04
N GLY A 135 36.53 -16.37 -41.32
CA GLY A 135 37.71 -16.40 -42.20
C GLY A 135 37.61 -15.95 -43.66
N GLY A 136 38.25 -14.81 -43.98
CA GLY A 136 39.25 -14.80 -45.06
C GLY A 136 38.87 -14.37 -46.49
N ASN A 137 39.16 -13.10 -46.79
CA ASN A 137 39.67 -12.49 -48.03
C ASN A 137 40.04 -13.39 -49.26
N GLY A 138 39.64 -12.96 -50.47
CA GLY A 138 40.41 -13.24 -51.70
C GLY A 138 39.66 -13.41 -53.03
N ASN A 139 39.77 -12.40 -53.90
CA ASN A 139 39.90 -12.42 -55.38
C ASN A 139 38.89 -13.13 -56.34
N MET A 140 38.38 -12.31 -57.28
CA MET A 140 37.93 -12.59 -58.68
C MET A 140 38.99 -13.40 -59.47
N PRO A 141 38.75 -14.06 -60.65
CA PRO A 141 37.74 -13.84 -61.72
C PRO A 141 37.07 -15.15 -62.23
N ASN A 142 36.16 -15.23 -63.23
CA ASN A 142 36.39 -15.00 -64.66
C ASN A 142 35.16 -15.33 -65.55
N PHE A 143 35.16 -14.69 -66.71
CA PHE A 143 34.40 -14.74 -67.99
C PHE A 143 33.40 -15.85 -68.41
N GLN A 144 32.45 -15.37 -69.25
CA GLN A 144 31.82 -15.96 -70.47
C GLN A 144 30.95 -17.22 -70.26
N GLY A 145 29.79 -17.41 -70.88
CA GLY A 145 29.14 -16.79 -72.03
C GLY A 145 28.45 -17.93 -72.80
N GLU A 146 27.15 -17.81 -73.08
CA GLU A 146 26.40 -18.43 -74.19
C GLU A 146 24.98 -17.82 -74.21
#